data_AF-A0A436B094-F1
#
_entry.id   AF-A0A436B094-F1
#
_cell.length_a   1.000
_cell.length_b   1.000
_cell.length_c   1.000
_cell.angle_alpha   90.00
_cell.angle_beta   90.00
_cell.angle_gamma   90.00
#
_symmetry.space_group_name_H-M   'P 1'
#
loop_
_entity.id
_entity.type
_entity.pdbx_description
1 polymer ?
#
loop_
_entity_poly.entity_id
_entity_poly.type
_entity_poly.pdbx_seq_one_letter_code
_entity_poly.pdbx_strand_id
1 'polypeptide(L)'
;WDVVYVGYKSAVDWPTAYFWRELAEYFPDAKLILTVRNPEDWYRSARATIFNAMGDTDPQSFGRAVIETKIFGGRACCSIQWPNLRAFLSVPIRTEPFPHSSTTTEFRSRFAK
;
A
#
# COMPACT_ATOMS: atom_id res chain seq x y z
N TRP A 1 -4.60 -16.15 -10.25
CA TRP A 1 -4.95 -14.90 -9.54
C TRP A 1 -6.42 -14.50 -9.67
N ASP A 2 -7.16 -15.06 -10.63
CA ASP A 2 -8.52 -14.62 -10.95
C ASP A 2 -9.55 -14.75 -9.82
N VAL A 3 -9.46 -15.80 -9.01
CA VAL A 3 -10.37 -15.98 -7.86
C VAL A 3 -10.19 -14.87 -6.81
N VAL A 4 -8.94 -14.45 -6.58
CA VAL A 4 -8.63 -13.42 -5.56
C VAL A 4 -9.12 -12.04 -5.99
N TYR A 5 -9.10 -11.75 -7.29
CA TYR A 5 -9.45 -10.43 -7.84
C TYR A 5 -10.79 -10.40 -8.58
N VAL A 6 -11.64 -11.41 -8.40
CA VAL A 6 -12.95 -11.45 -9.06
C VAL A 6 -13.77 -10.19 -8.72
N GLY A 7 -14.20 -9.46 -9.77
CA GLY A 7 -14.96 -8.21 -9.62
C GLY A 7 -14.12 -6.95 -9.32
N TYR A 8 -12.81 -7.08 -9.11
CA TYR A 8 -11.91 -5.94 -8.87
C TYR A 8 -11.22 -5.50 -10.17
N LYS A 9 -11.01 -4.19 -10.30
CA LYS A 9 -10.29 -3.57 -11.44
C LYS A 9 -8.88 -3.07 -11.07
N SER A 10 -8.57 -3.07 -9.79
CA SER A 10 -7.28 -2.64 -9.24
C SER A 10 -7.08 -3.27 -7.87
N ALA A 11 -5.82 -3.40 -7.48
CA ALA A 11 -5.41 -3.88 -6.17
C ALA A 11 -4.20 -3.06 -5.69
N VAL A 12 -4.14 -2.80 -4.39
CA VAL A 12 -3.10 -1.99 -3.74
C VAL A 12 -2.75 -2.61 -2.38
N ASP A 13 -1.70 -2.09 -1.75
CA ASP A 13 -1.25 -2.48 -0.40
C ASP A 13 -0.83 -3.96 -0.28
N TRP A 14 -0.45 -4.37 0.92
CA TRP A 14 -0.13 -5.75 1.25
C TRP A 14 -1.42 -6.61 1.31
N PRO A 15 -1.42 -7.86 0.81
CA PRO A 15 -0.30 -8.62 0.26
C PRO A 15 -0.03 -8.38 -1.23
N THR A 16 -0.93 -7.74 -1.97
CA THR A 16 -0.83 -7.52 -3.44
C THR A 16 0.53 -6.95 -3.85
N ALA A 17 1.00 -5.89 -3.17
CA ALA A 17 2.24 -5.19 -3.50
C ALA A 17 3.50 -6.08 -3.41
N TYR A 18 3.45 -7.17 -2.64
CA TYR A 18 4.56 -8.12 -2.54
C TYR A 18 4.70 -8.95 -3.82
N PHE A 19 3.58 -9.39 -4.41
CA PHE A 19 3.52 -10.28 -5.57
C PHE A 19 3.47 -9.53 -6.91
N TRP A 20 3.96 -8.28 -6.97
CA TRP A 20 3.79 -7.46 -8.17
C TRP A 20 4.44 -8.05 -9.42
N ARG A 21 5.51 -8.86 -9.27
CA ARG A 21 6.20 -9.48 -10.42
C ARG A 21 5.36 -10.61 -11.00
N GLU A 22 4.88 -11.50 -10.14
CA GLU A 22 3.99 -12.60 -10.50
C GLU A 22 2.68 -12.05 -11.10
N LEU A 23 2.18 -10.93 -10.57
CA LEU A 23 1.01 -10.25 -11.11
C LEU A 23 1.29 -9.59 -12.46
N ALA A 24 2.49 -9.05 -12.69
CA ALA A 24 2.89 -8.47 -13.98
C ALA A 24 2.96 -9.54 -15.08
N GLU A 25 3.46 -10.72 -14.73
CA GLU A 25 3.52 -11.86 -15.65
C GLU A 25 2.13 -12.44 -15.93
N TYR A 26 1.27 -12.52 -14.90
CA TYR A 26 -0.07 -13.09 -15.05
C TYR A 26 -1.08 -12.13 -15.72
N PHE A 27 -0.96 -10.83 -15.47
CA PHE A 27 -1.80 -9.77 -16.05
C PHE A 27 -0.93 -8.82 -16.89
N PRO A 28 -0.48 -9.24 -18.09
CA PRO A 28 0.46 -8.46 -18.89
C PRO A 28 -0.08 -7.10 -19.35
N ASP A 29 -1.41 -6.98 -19.49
CA ASP A 29 -2.09 -5.73 -19.85
C ASP A 29 -2.31 -4.79 -18.65
N ALA A 30 -2.08 -5.28 -17.42
CA ALA A 30 -2.27 -4.47 -16.23
C ALA A 30 -1.14 -3.44 -16.08
N LYS A 31 -1.53 -2.20 -15.83
CA LYS A 31 -0.59 -1.11 -15.58
C LYS A 31 -0.16 -1.13 -14.11
N LEU A 32 1.16 -1.18 -13.87
CA LEU A 32 1.74 -1.12 -12.52
C LEU A 32 2.01 0.32 -12.09
N ILE A 33 1.62 0.64 -10.86
CA ILE A 33 1.81 1.97 -10.27
C ILE A 33 2.67 1.84 -9.02
N LEU A 34 3.85 2.46 -9.03
CA LEU A 34 4.70 2.59 -7.85
C LEU A 34 4.53 3.98 -7.25
N THR A 35 3.89 4.05 -6.09
CA THR A 35 3.83 5.28 -5.29
C THR A 35 5.22 5.66 -4.74
N VAL A 36 5.64 6.93 -4.70
CA VAL A 36 6.88 7.59 -4.15
C VAL A 36 6.84 8.49 -2.88
N ARG A 37 7.50 8.28 -1.73
CA ARG A 37 7.55 9.26 -0.59
C ARG A 37 8.91 9.32 0.09
N ASN A 38 9.14 10.33 0.93
CA ASN A 38 10.38 10.44 1.70
C ASN A 38 10.52 9.22 2.65
N PRO A 39 11.67 8.52 2.67
CA PRO A 39 11.85 7.31 3.48
C PRO A 39 11.67 7.51 4.98
N GLU A 40 12.16 8.63 5.50
CA GLU A 40 12.13 8.93 6.92
C GLU A 40 10.69 9.28 7.36
N ASP A 41 9.96 10.06 6.56
CA ASP A 41 8.52 10.28 6.78
C ASP A 41 7.72 8.97 6.72
N TRP A 42 8.12 8.06 5.84
CA TRP A 42 7.49 6.75 5.75
C TRP A 42 7.68 5.95 7.02
N TYR A 43 8.92 5.85 7.51
CA TYR A 43 9.25 5.08 8.69
C TYR A 43 8.55 5.64 9.93
N ARG A 44 8.56 6.96 10.12
CA ARG A 44 7.85 7.61 11.23
C ARG A 44 6.35 7.29 11.21
N SER A 45 5.72 7.36 10.03
CA SER A 45 4.31 7.02 9.86
C SER A 45 4.04 5.54 10.14
N ALA A 46 4.80 4.62 9.55
CA ALA A 46 4.63 3.17 9.71
C ALA A 46 4.84 2.73 11.17
N ARG A 47 5.86 3.29 11.84
CA ARG A 47 6.10 3.04 13.26
C ARG A 47 4.94 3.52 14.12
N ALA A 48 4.40 4.70 13.82
CA ALA A 48 3.31 5.31 14.56
C ALA A 48 1.95 4.61 14.41
N THR A 49 1.79 3.75 13.39
CA THR A 49 0.53 3.08 13.05
C THR A 49 0.70 1.57 12.99
N ILE A 50 1.28 1.05 11.91
CA ILE A 50 1.39 -0.38 11.56
C ILE A 50 2.16 -1.13 12.65
N PHE A 51 3.36 -0.67 13.02
CA PHE A 51 4.21 -1.41 13.96
C PHE A 51 3.65 -1.40 15.39
N ASN A 52 3.02 -0.29 15.80
CA ASN A 52 2.37 -0.20 17.11
C ASN A 52 1.09 -1.05 17.16
N ALA A 53 0.28 -1.06 16.10
CA ALA A 53 -0.96 -1.84 16.04
C ALA A 53 -0.70 -3.35 15.96
N MET A 54 0.47 -3.76 15.47
CA MET A 54 0.91 -5.16 15.42
C MET A 54 1.75 -5.56 16.65
N GLY A 55 1.67 -4.79 17.74
CA GLY A 55 2.28 -5.08 19.04
C GLY A 55 1.66 -6.27 19.76
N ASP A 56 1.39 -7.36 19.05
CA ASP A 56 1.13 -8.66 19.67
C ASP A 56 2.42 -9.13 20.35
N THR A 57 2.27 -9.53 21.61
CA THR A 57 3.35 -10.18 22.38
C THR A 57 3.58 -11.62 21.94
N ASP A 58 2.78 -12.13 20.99
CA ASP A 58 2.93 -13.44 20.39
C ASP A 58 4.03 -13.46 19.32
N PRO A 59 5.16 -14.16 19.56
CA PRO A 59 6.25 -14.33 18.61
C PRO A 59 5.83 -15.06 17.31
N GLN A 60 4.67 -15.72 17.30
CA GLN A 60 4.14 -16.43 16.13
C GLN A 60 3.09 -15.64 15.35
N SER A 61 2.82 -14.38 15.73
CA SER A 61 1.84 -13.56 15.03
C SER A 61 2.23 -13.39 13.55
N PHE A 62 1.30 -13.74 12.66
CA PHE A 62 1.45 -13.61 11.22
C PHE A 62 1.86 -12.18 10.81
N GLY A 63 1.39 -11.17 11.56
CA GLY A 63 1.78 -9.76 11.39
C GLY A 63 3.28 -9.50 11.60
N ARG A 64 3.89 -10.02 12.68
CA ARG A 64 5.34 -9.87 12.92
C ARG A 64 6.17 -10.62 11.88
N ALA A 65 5.81 -11.86 11.56
CA ALA A 65 6.54 -12.66 10.58
C ALA A 65 6.58 -11.98 9.21
N VAL A 66 5.46 -11.40 8.78
CA VAL A 66 5.36 -10.65 7.52
C VAL A 66 6.21 -9.36 7.54
N ILE A 67 6.17 -8.58 8.64
CA ILE A 67 6.99 -7.36 8.75
C ILE A 67 8.48 -7.67 8.81
N GLU A 68 8.90 -8.54 9.72
CA GLU A 68 10.31 -8.79 10.03
C GLU A 68 11.04 -9.50 8.89
N THR A 69 10.35 -10.36 8.13
CA THR A 69 11.01 -11.20 7.11
C THR A 69 10.62 -10.90 5.67
N LYS A 70 9.51 -10.18 5.40
CA LYS A 70 8.96 -10.06 4.03
C LYS A 70 8.59 -8.65 3.60
N ILE A 71 8.51 -7.66 4.49
CA ILE A 71 8.19 -6.28 4.08
C ILE A 71 9.38 -5.62 3.37
N PHE A 72 9.18 -5.40 2.07
CA PHE A 72 9.96 -4.56 1.16
C PHE A 72 11.46 -4.83 0.99
N GLY A 73 12.09 -5.84 1.58
CA GLY A 73 13.53 -6.08 1.40
C GLY A 73 14.40 -4.82 1.60
N GLY A 74 13.96 -3.91 2.48
CA GLY A 74 14.57 -2.60 2.74
C GLY A 74 14.24 -1.46 1.76
N ARG A 75 13.38 -1.64 0.75
CA ARG A 75 13.09 -0.62 -0.27
C ARG A 75 11.63 -0.62 -0.76
N ALA A 76 10.80 0.25 -0.17
CA ALA A 76 9.72 0.95 -0.87
C ALA A 76 9.18 2.11 0.00
N CYS A 77 9.18 3.33 -0.56
CA CYS A 77 8.77 4.57 0.09
C CYS A 77 7.82 5.32 -0.84
N CYS A 78 6.58 5.64 -0.44
CA CYS A 78 5.53 5.83 -1.44
C CYS A 78 4.34 6.82 -1.23
N SER A 79 4.08 7.76 -2.18
CA SER A 79 2.91 8.65 -2.44
C SER A 79 2.83 9.06 -3.93
N ILE A 80 1.64 9.35 -4.50
CA ILE A 80 1.43 9.82 -5.91
C ILE A 80 0.50 11.03 -5.93
N GLN A 81 0.62 11.87 -6.97
CA GLN A 81 -0.29 12.99 -7.26
C GLN A 81 -1.11 12.73 -8.55
N TRP A 82 -2.31 13.32 -8.66
CA TRP A 82 -3.27 13.14 -9.79
C TRP A 82 -2.71 13.26 -11.22
N PRO A 83 -1.89 14.29 -11.56
CA PRO A 83 -1.59 14.57 -12.97
C PRO A 83 -0.87 13.41 -13.66
N ASN A 84 0.07 12.78 -12.96
CA ASN A 84 0.89 11.68 -13.49
C ASN A 84 0.09 10.38 -13.61
N LEU A 85 -0.93 10.19 -12.75
CA LEU A 85 -1.73 8.98 -12.73
C LEU A 85 -2.68 8.86 -13.93
N ARG A 86 -3.26 9.98 -14.38
CA ARG A 86 -4.25 9.96 -15.48
C ARG A 86 -3.63 9.79 -16.85
N ALA A 87 -2.51 10.47 -17.12
CA ALA A 87 -1.76 10.28 -18.35
C ALA A 87 -1.34 8.82 -18.49
N PHE A 88 -0.89 8.21 -17.38
CA PHE A 88 -0.55 6.80 -17.35
C PHE A 88 -1.76 5.88 -17.57
N LEU A 89 -2.91 6.17 -16.95
CA LEU A 89 -4.11 5.33 -17.06
C LEU A 89 -5.00 5.61 -18.28
N SER A 90 -4.77 6.71 -19.01
CA SER A 90 -5.56 7.13 -20.18
C SER A 90 -7.03 7.44 -19.85
N VAL A 91 -7.28 8.10 -18.70
CA VAL A 91 -8.65 8.44 -18.21
C VAL A 91 -8.85 9.96 -18.06
N PRO A 92 -10.08 10.48 -18.22
CA PRO A 92 -10.36 11.92 -18.13
C PRO A 92 -10.14 12.48 -16.71
N ILE A 93 -9.86 13.80 -16.63
CA ILE A 93 -9.71 14.51 -15.36
C ILE A 93 -11.07 14.59 -14.65
N ARG A 94 -11.12 14.01 -13.45
CA ARG A 94 -12.22 14.21 -12.51
C ARG A 94 -12.10 15.58 -11.85
N THR A 95 -13.24 16.24 -11.65
CA THR A 95 -13.33 17.57 -11.00
C THR A 95 -13.20 17.47 -9.49
N GLU A 96 -13.36 16.29 -8.90
CA GLU A 96 -13.16 16.08 -7.47
C GLU A 96 -11.67 16.11 -7.08
N PRO A 97 -11.32 16.60 -5.86
CA PRO A 97 -9.94 16.66 -5.37
C PRO A 97 -9.31 15.26 -5.20
N PHE A 98 -7.96 15.18 -5.16
CA PHE A 98 -7.28 13.91 -4.84
C PHE A 98 -7.65 13.47 -3.44
N PRO A 99 -8.06 12.20 -3.24
CA PRO A 99 -8.37 11.72 -1.91
C PRO A 99 -7.10 11.81 -1.03
N HIS A 100 -7.19 12.56 0.05
CA HIS A 100 -6.17 12.60 1.09
C HIS A 100 -6.75 11.98 2.36
N SER A 101 -6.60 10.66 2.48
CA SER A 101 -7.16 9.84 3.55
C SER A 101 -6.11 8.88 4.11
N SER A 102 -6.44 8.16 5.18
CA SER A 102 -5.55 7.22 5.88
C SER A 102 -4.35 7.91 6.51
N THR A 103 -4.57 9.11 7.05
CA THR A 103 -3.52 9.84 7.77
C THR A 103 -3.20 9.14 9.10
N THR A 104 -2.00 9.36 9.64
CA THR A 104 -1.62 8.84 10.97
C THR A 104 -2.61 9.28 12.06
N THR A 105 -3.14 10.50 11.96
CA THR A 105 -4.13 11.04 12.90
C THR A 105 -5.45 10.28 12.83
N GLU A 106 -5.96 10.04 11.62
CA GLU A 106 -7.18 9.24 11.39
C GLU A 106 -7.00 7.78 11.82
N PHE A 107 -5.82 7.20 11.60
CA PHE A 107 -5.52 5.84 12.05
C PHE A 107 -5.57 5.77 13.58
N ARG A 108 -4.86 6.68 14.26
CA ARG A 108 -4.84 6.71 15.73
C ARG A 108 -6.22 6.93 16.34
N SER A 109 -7.07 7.76 15.75
CA SER A 109 -8.44 7.94 16.27
C SER A 109 -9.30 6.69 16.15
N ARG A 110 -9.06 5.82 15.15
CA ARG A 110 -9.76 4.55 14.98
C ARG A 110 -9.29 3.46 15.96
N PHE A 111 -8.03 3.51 16.37
CA PHE A 111 -7.38 2.49 17.21
C PHE A 111 -7.09 2.96 18.64
N ALA A 112 -7.43 4.20 19.00
CA ALA A 112 -7.43 4.68 20.38
C ALA A 112 -8.64 4.06 21.12
N LYS A 113 -8.40 2.91 21.75
CA LYS A 113 -9.21 2.37 22.85
C LYS A 113 -8.30 2.20 24.06
#